data_AF-A0A661BY12-F1
#
_entry.id   AF-A0A661BY12-F1
#
_cell.length_a   1.000
_cell.length_b   1.000
_cell.length_c   1.000
_cell.angle_alpha   90.00
_cell.angle_beta   90.00
_cell.angle_gamma   90.00
#
_symmetry.space_group_name_H-M   'P 1'
#
loop_
_entity.id
_entity.type
_entity.pdbx_description
1 polymer ?
#
loop_
_entity_poly.entity_id
_entity_poly.type
_entity_poly.pdbx_seq_one_letter_code
_entity_poly.pdbx_strand_id
1 'polypeptide(L)' 'GISDDGYRMVTNCNEKAGQTVFHIHMHLLAGRRMTWPPG' A
#
# COMPACT_ATOMS: atom_id res chain seq x y z
N GLY A 1 -2.88 15.12 -11.32
CA GLY A 1 -3.53 14.33 -10.25
C GLY A 1 -2.46 13.53 -9.51
N ILE A 2 -2.77 12.64 -8.56
CA ILE A 2 -1.70 11.84 -7.91
C ILE A 2 -1.04 10.81 -8.85
N SER A 3 -1.57 10.65 -10.08
CA SER A 3 -0.99 9.81 -11.14
C SER A 3 0.37 10.29 -11.60
N ASP A 4 0.59 11.61 -11.63
CA ASP A 4 1.75 12.21 -12.30
C ASP A 4 2.98 12.18 -11.38
N ASP A 5 2.78 12.38 -10.07
CA ASP A 5 3.80 12.27 -9.02
C ASP A 5 4.05 10.82 -8.57
N GLY A 6 3.17 9.90 -8.95
CA GLY A 6 3.21 8.48 -8.60
C GLY A 6 2.51 8.13 -7.27
N TYR A 7 2.16 6.86 -7.16
CA TYR A 7 1.50 6.27 -6.00
C TYR A 7 1.95 4.81 -5.82
N ARG A 8 1.71 4.24 -4.63
CA ARG A 8 1.95 2.82 -4.35
C ARG A 8 0.63 2.15 -4.01
N MET A 9 0.38 0.99 -4.62
CA MET A 9 -0.69 0.09 -4.23
C MET A 9 -0.12 -1.05 -3.38
N VAL A 10 -0.78 -1.40 -2.28
CA VAL A 10 -0.37 -2.49 -1.38
C VAL A 10 -1.58 -3.36 -1.06
N THR A 11 -1.41 -4.67 -1.20
CA THR A 11 -2.37 -5.68 -0.77
C THR A 11 -1.67 -6.62 0.20
N ASN A 12 -2.12 -6.64 1.45
CA ASN A 12 -1.58 -7.53 2.47
C ASN A 12 -2.33 -8.86 2.43
N CYS A 13 -1.60 -9.97 2.53
CA CYS A 13 -2.15 -11.32 2.58
C CYS A 13 -1.67 -12.04 3.83
N ASN A 14 -2.61 -12.35 4.73
CA ASN A 14 -2.40 -12.93 6.05
C ASN A 14 -1.65 -12.01 7.04
N GLU A 15 -1.57 -12.47 8.28
CA GLU A 15 -1.05 -11.72 9.44
C GLU A 15 0.39 -11.24 9.26
N LYS A 16 1.29 -12.09 8.71
CA LYS A 16 2.71 -11.71 8.51
C LYS A 16 2.90 -10.56 7.53
N ALA A 17 1.95 -10.32 6.64
CA ALA A 17 1.94 -9.17 5.74
C ALA A 17 1.25 -7.94 6.37
N GLY A 18 0.76 -8.04 7.61
CA GLY A 18 0.04 -6.95 8.30
C GLY A 18 -1.44 -6.87 7.96
N GLN A 19 -2.09 -7.94 7.48
CA GLN A 19 -3.54 -7.96 7.27
C GLN A 19 -4.28 -8.08 8.61
N THR A 20 -5.15 -7.11 8.92
CA THR A 20 -5.98 -7.10 10.15
C THR A 20 -7.47 -7.32 9.88
N VAL A 21 -7.97 -6.86 8.73
CA VAL A 21 -9.34 -7.12 8.25
C VAL A 21 -9.31 -8.19 7.16
N PHE A 22 -9.92 -9.34 7.43
CA PHE A 22 -9.91 -10.50 6.53
C PHE A 22 -10.99 -10.42 5.43
N HIS A 23 -10.95 -9.32 4.68
CA HIS A 23 -11.67 -9.10 3.42
C HIS A 23 -10.65 -8.53 2.42
N ILE A 24 -10.74 -8.88 1.13
CA ILE A 24 -9.77 -8.38 0.15
C ILE A 24 -9.86 -6.87 0.00
N HIS A 25 -8.74 -6.17 0.22
CA HIS A 25 -8.67 -4.72 0.07
C HIS A 25 -7.30 -4.29 -0.45
N MET A 26 -7.26 -3.12 -1.07
CA MET A 26 -6.05 -2.53 -1.64
C MET A 26 -5.85 -1.15 -1.04
N HIS A 27 -4.68 -0.92 -0.46
CA HIS A 27 -4.27 0.40 -0.01
C HIS A 27 -3.73 1.20 -1.19
N LEU A 28 -4.20 2.44 -1.34
CA LEU A 28 -3.59 3.43 -2.21
C LEU A 28 -2.85 4.43 -1.32
N LEU A 29 -1.54 4.56 -1.50
CA LEU A 29 -0.71 5.52 -0.79
C LEU A 29 -0.06 6.50 -1.78
N ALA A 30 -0.21 7.79 -1.54
CA ALA A 30 0.30 8.87 -2.39
C ALA A 30 0.63 10.13 -1.56
N GLY A 31 1.08 11.20 -2.22
CA GLY A 31 1.30 12.51 -1.60
C GLY A 31 2.64 12.67 -0.85
N ARG A 32 3.52 11.67 -0.94
CA ARG A 32 4.90 11.72 -0.42
C ARG A 32 5.79 10.71 -1.12
N ARG A 33 7.12 10.95 -1.08
CA ARG A 33 8.11 9.96 -1.55
C ARG A 33 8.01 8.68 -0.70
N MET A 34 7.81 7.55 -1.36
CA MET A 34 7.81 6.23 -0.72
C MET A 34 9.23 5.65 -0.74
N THR A 35 9.66 5.10 0.39
CA THR A 35 10.98 4.43 0.53
C THR A 35 10.90 2.96 0.13
N TRP A 36 12.07 2.31 0.06
CA TRP A 36 12.25 0.88 -0.21
C TRP A 36 13.22 0.28 0.83
N PRO A 37 12.96 -0.90 1.43
CA PRO A 37 11.79 -1.76 1.23
C PRO A 37 10.47 -1.16 1.77
N PRO A 38 9.29 -1.62 1.29
CA PRO A 38 7.98 -1.04 1.60
C PRO A 38 7.40 -1.59 2.91
N GLY A 39 8.20 -1.52 3.98
CA GLY A 39 8.04 -2.35 5.18
C GLY A 39 9.15 -3.39 5.24
#